data_AF-A0A937MK38-F1
#
_entry.id   AF-A0A937MK38-F1
#
_cell.length_a   1.000
_cell.length_b   1.000
_cell.length_c   1.000
_cell.angle_alpha   90.00
_cell.angle_beta   90.00
_cell.angle_gamma   90.00
#
_symmetry.space_group_name_H-M   'P 1'
#
loop_
_entity.id
_entity.type
_entity.pdbx_description
1 polymer ?
#
loop_
_entity_poly.entity_id
_entity_poly.type
_entity_poly.pdbx_seq_one_letter_code
_entity_poly.pdbx_strand_id
1 'polypeptide(L)'
;PVEPERGFILHTDDFKDPTTVDIDGGYSLTVKLDVLRAIAKGGGPRRSFFAFGYAGWAPGQLEAELARQDWTTAPASENLVFSDQLEAIWQKARDAGGISL
;
A
#
# COMPACT_ATOMS: atom_id res chain seq x y z
N PRO A 1 9.16 11.94 5.24
CA PRO A 1 9.35 10.69 4.46
C PRO A 1 10.63 9.99 4.93
N VAL A 2 10.62 8.67 5.06
CA VAL A 2 11.77 7.86 5.53
C VAL A 2 12.33 7.03 4.37
N GLU A 3 13.66 6.88 4.30
CA GLU A 3 14.39 6.09 3.28
C GLU A 3 13.88 6.28 1.84
N PRO A 4 13.92 7.51 1.26
CA PRO A 4 13.36 7.78 -0.07
C PRO A 4 14.05 7.01 -1.21
N GLU A 5 15.25 6.49 -0.98
CA GLU A 5 15.98 5.67 -1.96
C GLU A 5 15.53 4.21 -1.98
N ARG A 6 14.78 3.77 -0.96
CA ARG A 6 14.34 2.39 -0.84
C ARG A 6 13.02 2.18 -1.56
N GLY A 7 13.03 1.27 -2.52
CA GLY A 7 11.84 0.85 -3.26
C GLY A 7 11.07 -0.25 -2.54
N PHE A 8 9.75 -0.15 -2.58
CA PHE A 8 8.80 -1.13 -2.06
C PHE A 8 7.78 -1.47 -3.14
N ILE A 9 7.51 -2.76 -3.32
CA ILE A 9 6.51 -3.23 -4.27
C ILE A 9 5.40 -3.89 -3.48
N LEU A 10 4.25 -3.22 -3.42
CA LEU A 10 3.03 -3.81 -2.90
C LEU A 10 2.32 -4.53 -4.04
N HIS A 11 1.83 -5.72 -3.79
CA HIS A 11 1.14 -6.54 -4.78
C HIS A 11 0.08 -7.45 -4.15
N THR A 12 -0.73 -8.08 -5.00
CA THR A 12 -1.65 -9.15 -4.60
C THR A 12 -0.87 -10.39 -4.14
N ASP A 13 -1.47 -11.19 -3.27
CA ASP A 13 -0.84 -12.34 -2.62
C ASP A 13 -0.63 -13.59 -3.52
N ASP A 14 -0.99 -13.48 -4.81
CA ASP A 14 -0.81 -14.50 -5.84
C ASP A 14 0.65 -14.61 -6.34
N PHE A 15 1.53 -13.75 -5.85
CA PHE A 15 2.97 -13.81 -6.09
C PHE A 15 3.73 -13.97 -4.77
N LYS A 16 4.71 -14.87 -4.73
CA LYS A 16 5.60 -15.08 -3.57
C LYS A 16 7.06 -15.14 -4.02
N ASP A 17 7.91 -14.46 -3.28
CA ASP A 17 9.36 -14.50 -3.34
C ASP A 17 9.91 -14.74 -1.91
N PRO A 18 11.13 -15.25 -1.72
CA PRO A 18 11.72 -15.41 -0.39
C PRO A 18 11.81 -14.12 0.44
N THR A 19 11.70 -12.95 -0.18
CA THR A 19 11.69 -11.64 0.51
C THR A 19 10.31 -11.01 0.64
N THR A 20 9.27 -11.72 0.22
CA THR A 20 7.88 -11.28 0.35
C THR A 20 7.42 -11.39 1.80
N VAL A 21 6.76 -10.34 2.27
CA VAL A 21 6.07 -10.30 3.56
C VAL A 21 4.57 -10.25 3.29
N ASP A 22 3.84 -11.13 3.95
CA ASP A 22 2.38 -11.22 3.83
C ASP A 22 1.70 -10.17 4.69
N ILE A 23 0.67 -9.55 4.13
CA ILE A 23 -0.15 -8.53 4.78
C ILE A 23 -1.60 -9.01 4.73
N ASP A 24 -2.34 -8.82 5.81
CA ASP A 24 -3.77 -9.16 5.87
C ASP A 24 -4.57 -8.51 4.74
N GLY A 25 -5.61 -9.21 4.28
CA GLY A 25 -6.49 -8.70 3.22
C GLY A 25 -6.05 -9.07 1.79
N GLY A 26 -5.18 -10.08 1.64
CA GLY A 26 -4.73 -10.58 0.34
C GLY A 26 -3.64 -9.73 -0.32
N TYR A 27 -2.88 -8.99 0.50
CA TYR A 27 -1.79 -8.14 0.04
C TYR A 27 -0.44 -8.75 0.41
N SER A 28 0.60 -8.38 -0.31
CA SER A 28 1.96 -8.82 -0.08
C SER A 28 2.95 -7.73 -0.46
N LEU A 29 4.04 -7.61 0.29
CA LEU A 29 5.06 -6.58 0.13
C LEU A 29 6.41 -7.21 -0.16
N THR A 30 7.06 -6.77 -1.23
CA THR A 30 8.39 -7.23 -1.62
C THR A 30 9.33 -6.04 -1.78
N VAL A 31 10.54 -6.13 -1.22
CA VAL A 31 11.55 -5.04 -1.24
C VAL A 31 12.55 -5.20 -2.39
N LYS A 32 12.62 -6.38 -3.01
CA LYS A 32 13.57 -6.68 -4.10
C LYS A 32 12.99 -6.43 -5.49
N LEU A 33 13.88 -6.08 -6.41
CA LEU A 33 13.64 -5.96 -7.86
C LEU A 33 13.21 -7.28 -8.53
N ASP A 34 13.25 -8.41 -7.83
CA ASP A 34 12.97 -9.73 -8.41
C ASP A 34 11.51 -9.86 -8.88
N VAL A 35 10.56 -9.22 -8.21
CA VAL A 35 9.17 -9.16 -8.72
C VAL A 35 9.07 -8.36 -10.03
N LEU A 36 9.89 -7.32 -10.24
CA LEU A 36 9.93 -6.60 -11.53
C LEU A 36 10.44 -7.52 -12.66
N ARG A 37 11.40 -8.40 -12.35
CA ARG A 37 11.87 -9.41 -13.31
C ARG A 37 10.78 -10.43 -13.62
N ALA A 38 10.00 -10.85 -12.63
CA ALA A 38 8.87 -11.75 -12.83
C ALA A 38 7.77 -11.10 -13.68
N ILE A 39 7.41 -9.84 -13.39
CA ILE A 39 6.48 -9.03 -14.19
C ILE A 39 6.97 -8.93 -15.64
N ALA A 40 8.25 -8.61 -15.85
CA ALA A 40 8.84 -8.51 -17.19
C ALA A 40 8.81 -9.83 -17.98
N LYS A 41 8.78 -10.98 -17.29
CA LYS A 41 8.65 -12.32 -17.89
C LYS A 41 7.20 -12.79 -18.01
N GLY A 42 6.22 -11.97 -17.63
CA GLY A 42 4.80 -12.31 -17.65
C GLY A 42 4.33 -13.21 -16.50
N GLY A 43 5.15 -13.42 -15.47
CA GLY A 43 4.84 -14.26 -14.30
C GLY A 43 4.74 -13.46 -12.98
N GLY A 44 4.38 -12.17 -13.08
CA GLY A 44 4.21 -11.31 -11.91
C GLY A 44 2.82 -11.43 -11.26
N PRO A 45 2.58 -10.71 -10.16
CA PRO A 45 1.27 -10.64 -9.51
C PRO A 45 0.22 -10.02 -10.44
N ARG A 46 -1.06 -10.36 -10.23
CA ARG A 46 -2.20 -9.79 -10.96
C ARG A 46 -2.23 -8.26 -10.86
N ARG A 47 -1.94 -7.70 -9.68
CA ARG A 47 -1.87 -6.25 -9.46
C ARG A 47 -0.67 -5.90 -8.60
N SER A 48 -0.04 -4.77 -8.90
CA SER A 48 1.06 -4.24 -8.11
C SER A 48 1.18 -2.73 -8.26
N PHE A 49 1.76 -2.07 -7.27
CA PHE A 49 2.27 -0.71 -7.42
C PHE A 49 3.65 -0.62 -6.76
N PHE A 50 4.44 0.33 -7.25
CA PHE A 50 5.78 0.60 -6.77
C PHE A 50 5.84 1.96 -6.08
N ALA A 51 6.43 2.01 -4.90
CA ALA A 51 6.64 3.25 -4.15
C ALA A 51 8.08 3.35 -3.65
N PHE A 52 8.50 4.59 -3.44
CA PHE A 52 9.79 4.94 -2.86
C PHE A 52 9.61 5.58 -1.48
N GLY A 53 10.34 5.06 -0.50
CA GLY A 53 10.22 5.43 0.89
C GLY A 53 8.92 4.98 1.55
N TYR A 54 8.77 5.33 2.82
CA TYR A 54 7.59 5.01 3.61
C TYR A 54 7.28 6.11 4.64
N ALA A 55 6.04 6.09 5.13
CA ALA A 55 5.64 6.79 6.34
C ALA A 55 5.85 5.86 7.53
N GLY A 56 6.57 6.34 8.55
CA GLY A 56 6.84 5.61 9.77
C GLY A 56 6.39 6.42 10.97
N TRP A 57 5.90 5.72 11.99
CA TRP A 57 5.46 6.31 13.25
C TRP A 57 6.36 5.82 14.38
N ALA A 58 6.69 6.73 15.31
CA ALA A 58 7.27 6.34 16.59
C ALA A 58 6.21 5.59 17.43
N PRO A 59 6.62 4.83 18.47
CA PRO A 59 5.68 4.12 19.33
C PRO A 59 4.61 5.05 19.92
N GLY A 60 3.33 4.71 19.75
CA GLY A 60 2.18 5.49 20.24
C GLY A 60 1.85 6.75 19.42
N GLN A 61 2.63 7.08 18.39
CA GLN A 61 2.42 8.31 17.62
C GLN A 61 1.16 8.22 16.76
N LEU A 62 0.94 7.11 16.07
CA LEU A 62 -0.23 6.94 15.19
C LEU A 62 -1.54 7.01 15.98
N GLU A 63 -1.57 6.38 17.15
CA GLU A 63 -2.73 6.40 18.06
C GLU A 63 -3.02 7.81 18.58
N ALA A 64 -1.98 8.57 18.92
CA ALA A 64 -2.12 9.95 19.33
C ALA A 64 -2.64 10.85 18.19
N GLU A 65 -2.14 10.66 16.96
CA GLU A 65 -2.60 11.41 15.78
C GLU A 65 -4.06 11.07 15.44
N LEU A 66 -4.47 9.79 15.51
CA LEU A 66 -5.86 9.36 15.36
C LEU A 66 -6.77 9.98 16.44
N ALA A 67 -6.31 10.02 17.70
CA ALA A 67 -7.07 10.61 18.81
C ALA A 67 -7.27 12.14 18.65
N ARG A 68 -6.33 12.83 18.00
CA ARG A 68 -6.45 14.26 17.66
C ARG A 68 -7.29 14.52 16.41
N GLN A 69 -7.80 13.48 15.75
CA GLN A 69 -8.51 13.57 14.47
C GLN A 69 -7.64 14.12 13.32
N ASP A 70 -6.32 13.94 13.41
CA ASP A 70 -5.39 14.30 12.33
C ASP A 70 -5.54 13.33 11.14
N TRP A 71 -6.00 12.10 11.40
CA TRP A 71 -6.27 11.06 10.40
C TRP A 71 -7.69 10.52 10.50
N THR A 72 -8.19 10.00 9.38
CA THR A 72 -9.37 9.12 9.36
C THR A 72 -9.04 7.83 8.61
N THR A 73 -9.67 6.74 9.03
CA THR A 73 -9.44 5.40 8.47
C THR A 73 -10.59 4.98 7.56
N ALA A 74 -10.27 4.32 6.45
CA ALA A 74 -11.24 3.65 5.60
C ALA A 74 -10.77 2.21 5.34
N PRO A 75 -11.68 1.25 5.11
CA PRO A 75 -11.30 -0.11 4.74
C PRO A 75 -10.45 -0.13 3.47
N ALA A 76 -9.35 -0.87 3.49
CA ALA A 76 -8.55 -1.10 2.31
C ALA A 76 -9.35 -1.98 1.32
N SER A 77 -9.33 -1.61 0.05
CA SER A 77 -9.81 -2.44 -1.05
C SER A 77 -8.80 -2.41 -2.17
N GLU A 78 -8.69 -3.49 -2.95
CA GLU A 78 -7.71 -3.50 -4.03
C GLU A 78 -7.92 -2.33 -5.01
N ASN A 79 -9.18 -1.94 -5.27
CA ASN A 79 -9.53 -0.83 -6.16
C ASN A 79 -9.04 0.53 -5.68
N LEU A 80 -8.87 0.70 -4.37
CA LEU A 80 -8.22 1.87 -3.78
C LEU A 80 -6.70 1.72 -3.81
N VAL A 81 -6.19 0.55 -3.39
CA VAL A 81 -4.76 0.29 -3.18
C VAL A 81 -3.97 0.31 -4.50
N PHE A 82 -4.48 -0.32 -5.56
CA PHE A 82 -3.82 -0.32 -6.87
C PHE A 82 -4.64 0.44 -7.92
N SER A 83 -5.23 1.57 -7.56
CA SER A 83 -6.03 2.38 -8.49
C SER A 83 -5.15 3.04 -9.54
N ASP A 84 -5.57 3.00 -10.81
CA ASP A 84 -4.93 3.78 -11.88
C ASP A 84 -5.38 5.25 -11.88
N GLN A 85 -6.45 5.58 -11.15
CA GLN A 85 -7.00 6.94 -11.04
C GLN A 85 -6.56 7.60 -9.74
N LEU A 86 -5.29 8.04 -9.68
CA LEU A 86 -4.67 8.56 -8.46
C LEU A 86 -5.46 9.71 -7.84
N GLU A 87 -5.98 10.63 -8.66
CA GLU A 87 -6.75 11.80 -8.23
C GLU A 87 -8.07 11.40 -7.56
N ALA A 88 -8.62 10.24 -7.92
CA ALA A 88 -9.88 9.74 -7.38
C ALA A 88 -9.70 8.92 -6.11
N ILE A 89 -8.48 8.48 -5.76
CA ILE A 89 -8.24 7.63 -4.59
C ILE A 89 -8.72 8.31 -3.31
N TRP A 90 -8.39 9.60 -3.14
CA TRP A 90 -8.76 10.31 -1.92
C TRP A 90 -10.27 10.42 -1.76
N GLN A 91 -10.99 10.81 -2.81
CA GLN A 91 -12.44 10.90 -2.79
C GLN A 91 -13.08 9.53 -2.50
N LYS A 92 -12.65 8.48 -3.21
CA LYS A 92 -13.19 7.13 -3.02
C LYS A 92 -12.91 6.57 -1.63
N ALA A 93 -11.72 6.82 -1.07
CA ALA A 93 -11.37 6.38 0.28
C ALA A 93 -12.22 7.11 1.34
N ARG A 94 -12.43 8.42 1.14
CA ARG A 94 -13.29 9.23 2.00
C ARG A 94 -14.74 8.75 1.98
N ASP A 95 -15.28 8.47 0.79
CA ASP A 95 -16.65 7.95 0.63
C ASP A 95 -16.78 6.57 1.29
N ALA A 96 -15.80 5.70 1.10
CA ALA A 96 -15.75 4.38 1.74
C ALA A 96 -15.64 4.46 3.27
N GLY A 97 -15.01 5.51 3.81
CA GLY A 97 -14.95 5.80 5.24
C GLY A 97 -16.23 6.41 5.82
N GLY A 98 -17.25 6.71 4.99
CA GLY A 98 -18.51 7.30 5.43
C GLY A 98 -18.41 8.77 5.85
N ILE A 99 -17.41 9.50 5.32
CA ILE A 99 -17.13 10.89 5.71
C ILE A 99 -17.80 11.87 4.73
N SER A 100 -18.97 12.41 5.10
CA SER A 100 -19.58 13.56 4.43
C SER A 100 -19.14 14.88 5.09
N LEU A 101 -18.88 15.92 4.28
CA LEU A 101 -18.70 17.31 4.73
C LEU A 101 -19.99 18.06 4.46
#